data_AF-A0A257LUE2-F1
#
_entry.id   AF-A0A257LUE2-F1
#
_cell.length_a   1.000
_cell.length_b   1.000
_cell.length_c   1.000
_cell.angle_alpha   90.00
_cell.angle_beta   90.00
_cell.angle_gamma   90.00
#
_symmetry.space_group_name_H-M   'P 1'
#
loop_
_entity.id
_entity.type
_entity.pdbx_description
1 polymer ?
#
loop_
_entity_poly.entity_id
_entity_poly.type
_entity_poly.pdbx_seq_one_letter_code
_entity_poly.pdbx_strand_id
1 'polypeptide(L)'
;DIIDRDTVRRGGPTLHKVMESLLGDTHVGVSSAIVGGDLLLIQSIKPLLDTSFSESTKLHALECWLSAVSMQKGQLDESDYFHMVDLKTVSYTTFAPIMIGAILAGADEHTKSCYKEYAIYLGRAYQVKDDLLGIWGNPNDLLGIWGNPNETGKPVDSDIKEGKRTLLYIYAINHLSVGDREWFQHHWGNPNLTAP
;
A
#
# COMPACT_ATOMS: atom_id res chain seq x y z
N ASP A 1 9.41 -0.05 -1.31
CA ASP A 1 10.79 -0.48 -0.99
C ASP A 1 11.83 0.54 -1.44
N ILE A 2 12.10 0.66 -2.74
CA ILE A 2 13.11 1.61 -3.24
C ILE A 2 12.67 3.06 -2.99
N ILE A 3 11.42 3.40 -3.33
CA ILE A 3 10.85 4.75 -3.15
C ILE A 3 10.91 5.16 -1.67
N ASP A 4 10.51 4.25 -0.78
CA ASP A 4 10.44 4.48 0.68
C ASP A 4 11.79 4.27 1.39
N ARG A 5 12.81 3.78 0.68
CA ARG A 5 14.14 3.41 1.21
C ARG A 5 14.11 2.32 2.30
N ASP A 6 13.09 1.47 2.28
CA ASP A 6 12.94 0.33 3.19
C ASP A 6 14.05 -0.71 2.97
N THR A 7 14.76 -1.08 4.02
CA THR A 7 15.79 -2.14 3.95
C THR A 7 15.28 -3.53 4.31
N VAL A 8 14.08 -3.61 4.92
CA VAL A 8 13.43 -4.85 5.37
C VAL A 8 11.98 -4.89 4.90
N ARG A 9 11.53 -6.06 4.43
CA ARG A 9 10.14 -6.32 4.05
C ARG A 9 9.78 -7.76 4.44
N ARG A 10 8.67 -7.93 5.17
CA ARG A 10 8.17 -9.25 5.65
C ARG A 10 9.24 -10.07 6.38
N GLY A 11 10.01 -9.41 7.26
CA GLY A 11 11.05 -10.05 8.09
C GLY A 11 12.36 -10.38 7.36
N GLY A 12 12.47 -10.11 6.05
CA GLY A 12 13.69 -10.32 5.27
C GLY A 12 14.23 -9.03 4.62
N PRO A 13 15.45 -9.04 4.10
CA PRO A 13 16.01 -7.90 3.36
C PRO A 13 15.19 -7.62 2.09
N THR A 14 15.03 -6.35 1.74
CA THR A 14 14.40 -5.96 0.47
C THR A 14 15.25 -6.38 -0.73
N LEU A 15 14.63 -6.53 -1.91
CA LEU A 15 15.31 -7.03 -3.10
C LEU A 15 16.58 -6.21 -3.44
N HIS A 16 16.51 -4.88 -3.32
CA HIS A 16 17.68 -4.03 -3.61
C HIS A 16 18.83 -4.26 -2.63
N LYS A 17 18.55 -4.63 -1.37
CA LYS A 17 19.56 -4.99 -0.36
C LYS A 17 20.14 -6.39 -0.59
N VAL A 18 19.31 -7.33 -1.02
CA VAL A 18 19.80 -8.66 -1.46
C VAL A 18 20.78 -8.51 -2.62
N MET A 19 20.38 -7.75 -3.66
CA MET A 19 21.20 -7.57 -4.85
C MET A 19 22.47 -6.76 -4.57
N GLU A 20 22.40 -5.73 -3.74
CA GLU A 20 23.57 -4.98 -3.24
C GLU A 20 24.57 -5.91 -2.54
N SER A 21 24.09 -6.78 -1.64
CA SER A 21 24.95 -7.73 -0.93
C SER A 21 25.60 -8.77 -1.85
N LEU A 22 24.92 -9.19 -2.91
CA LEU A 22 25.42 -10.20 -3.84
C LEU A 22 26.42 -9.63 -4.85
N LEU A 23 26.21 -8.38 -5.27
CA LEU A 23 26.95 -7.76 -6.38
C LEU A 23 27.94 -6.68 -5.92
N GLY A 24 27.92 -6.32 -4.63
CA GLY A 24 28.91 -5.44 -4.00
C GLY A 24 28.74 -3.95 -4.32
N ASP A 25 27.61 -3.53 -4.89
CA ASP A 25 27.37 -2.15 -5.29
C ASP A 25 25.91 -1.73 -5.08
N THR A 26 25.71 -0.61 -4.36
CA THR A 26 24.37 -0.09 -4.01
C THR A 26 23.57 0.31 -5.24
N HIS A 27 24.21 0.94 -6.23
CA HIS A 27 23.53 1.38 -7.45
C HIS A 27 23.05 0.16 -8.25
N VAL A 28 23.90 -0.86 -8.41
CA VAL A 28 23.54 -2.14 -9.04
C VAL A 28 22.40 -2.83 -8.29
N GLY A 29 22.39 -2.79 -6.96
CA GLY A 29 21.30 -3.31 -6.13
C GLY A 29 19.95 -2.65 -6.44
N VAL A 30 19.92 -1.32 -6.48
CA VAL A 30 18.72 -0.53 -6.83
C VAL A 30 18.30 -0.79 -8.28
N SER A 31 19.22 -0.72 -9.24
CA SER A 31 18.91 -0.96 -10.66
C SER A 31 18.33 -2.36 -10.90
N SER A 32 18.89 -3.38 -10.23
CA SER A 32 18.40 -4.76 -10.32
C SER A 32 16.97 -4.89 -9.79
N ALA A 33 16.64 -4.22 -8.70
CA ALA A 33 15.31 -4.23 -8.14
C ALA A 33 14.28 -3.46 -9.00
N ILE A 34 14.68 -2.38 -9.67
CA ILE A 34 13.83 -1.67 -10.65
C ILE A 34 13.50 -2.60 -11.82
N VAL A 35 14.52 -3.19 -12.46
CA VAL A 35 14.33 -4.12 -13.58
C VAL A 35 13.51 -5.34 -13.16
N GLY A 36 13.75 -5.87 -11.96
CA GLY A 36 12.95 -6.95 -11.39
C GLY A 36 11.46 -6.56 -11.24
N GLY A 37 11.18 -5.35 -10.77
CA GLY A 37 9.83 -4.80 -10.71
C GLY A 37 9.16 -4.70 -12.09
N ASP A 38 9.86 -4.17 -13.09
CA ASP A 38 9.36 -4.06 -14.47
C ASP A 38 9.05 -5.44 -15.07
N LEU A 39 9.94 -6.42 -14.87
CA LEU A 39 9.74 -7.79 -15.32
C LEU A 39 8.52 -8.43 -14.65
N LEU A 40 8.36 -8.27 -13.34
CA LEU A 40 7.20 -8.79 -12.61
C LEU A 40 5.89 -8.14 -13.08
N LEU A 41 5.90 -6.84 -13.35
CA LEU A 41 4.74 -6.14 -13.88
C LEU A 41 4.34 -6.70 -15.25
N ILE A 42 5.30 -6.89 -16.15
CA ILE A 42 5.05 -7.48 -17.48
C ILE A 42 4.56 -8.93 -17.36
N GLN A 43 5.17 -9.73 -16.48
CA GLN A 43 4.77 -11.13 -16.28
C GLN A 43 3.40 -11.28 -15.59
N SER A 44 2.94 -10.26 -14.87
CA SER A 44 1.67 -10.32 -14.13
C SER A 44 0.44 -10.53 -15.02
N ILE A 45 0.52 -10.21 -16.32
CA ILE A 45 -0.57 -10.44 -17.28
C ILE A 45 -0.62 -11.90 -17.77
N LYS A 46 0.49 -12.64 -17.68
CA LYS A 46 0.60 -14.00 -18.22
C LYS A 46 -0.45 -14.96 -17.66
N PRO A 47 -0.75 -14.99 -16.35
CA PRO A 47 -1.82 -15.83 -15.81
C PRO A 47 -3.18 -15.59 -16.48
N LEU A 48 -3.51 -14.34 -16.84
CA LEU A 48 -4.75 -14.01 -17.54
C LEU A 48 -4.75 -14.56 -18.97
N LEU A 49 -3.62 -14.44 -19.68
CA LEU A 49 -3.47 -14.93 -21.05
C LEU A 49 -3.60 -16.45 -21.13
N ASP A 50 -3.07 -17.16 -20.12
CA ASP A 50 -3.08 -18.63 -20.04
C ASP A 50 -4.46 -19.22 -19.66
N THR A 51 -5.48 -18.39 -19.39
CA THR A 51 -6.85 -18.85 -19.11
C THR A 51 -7.62 -19.25 -20.37
N SER A 52 -8.71 -20.02 -20.18
CA SER A 52 -9.65 -20.40 -21.23
C SER A 52 -10.79 -19.39 -21.47
N PHE A 53 -10.76 -18.22 -20.83
CA PHE A 53 -11.77 -17.18 -21.04
C PHE A 53 -11.72 -16.65 -22.48
N SER A 54 -12.84 -16.08 -22.95
CA SER A 54 -12.90 -15.46 -24.27
C SER A 54 -11.94 -14.27 -24.38
N GLU A 55 -11.44 -13.98 -25.58
CA GLU A 55 -10.55 -12.83 -25.82
C GLU A 55 -11.18 -11.50 -25.40
N SER A 56 -12.50 -11.33 -25.62
CA SER A 56 -13.23 -10.13 -25.16
C SER A 56 -13.26 -10.03 -23.63
N THR A 57 -13.49 -11.15 -22.93
CA THR A 57 -13.48 -11.18 -21.46
C THR A 57 -12.09 -10.87 -20.90
N LYS A 58 -11.03 -11.44 -21.51
CA LYS A 58 -9.64 -11.14 -21.16
C LYS A 58 -9.31 -9.67 -21.38
N LEU A 59 -9.77 -9.06 -22.48
CA LEU A 59 -9.53 -7.66 -22.78
C LEU A 59 -10.14 -6.73 -21.71
N HIS A 60 -11.40 -6.94 -21.33
CA HIS A 60 -12.04 -6.14 -20.27
C HIS A 60 -11.34 -6.30 -18.91
N ALA A 61 -10.90 -7.52 -18.57
CA ALA A 61 -10.11 -7.75 -17.36
C ALA A 61 -8.76 -7.03 -17.41
N LEU A 62 -8.10 -7.02 -18.57
CA LEU A 62 -6.84 -6.32 -18.78
C LEU A 62 -7.01 -4.80 -18.71
N GLU A 63 -8.10 -4.24 -19.25
CA GLU A 63 -8.43 -2.81 -19.12
C GLU A 63 -8.62 -2.41 -17.65
N CYS A 64 -9.30 -3.24 -16.87
CA CYS A 64 -9.45 -3.03 -15.44
C CYS A 64 -8.09 -3.04 -14.70
N TRP A 65 -7.23 -4.01 -15.03
CA TRP A 65 -5.86 -4.08 -14.50
C TRP A 65 -5.02 -2.85 -14.88
N LEU A 66 -5.04 -2.45 -16.16
CA LEU A 66 -4.31 -1.27 -16.67
C LEU A 66 -4.76 0.01 -15.98
N SER A 67 -6.07 0.17 -15.76
CA SER A 67 -6.63 1.31 -15.03
C SER A 67 -6.07 1.39 -13.62
N ALA A 68 -6.08 0.29 -12.87
CA ALA A 68 -5.57 0.25 -11.52
C ALA A 68 -4.07 0.53 -11.41
N VAL A 69 -3.25 -0.02 -12.32
CA VAL A 69 -1.81 0.27 -12.37
C VAL A 69 -1.56 1.74 -12.72
N SER A 70 -2.37 2.32 -13.61
CA SER A 70 -2.22 3.72 -14.03
C SER A 70 -2.60 4.71 -12.94
N MET A 71 -3.57 4.38 -12.08
CA MET A 71 -4.01 5.22 -10.96
C MET A 71 -2.88 5.47 -9.95
N GLN A 72 -1.91 4.57 -9.82
CA GLN A 72 -0.76 4.76 -8.93
C GLN A 72 0.18 5.90 -9.37
N LYS A 73 0.07 6.37 -10.62
CA LYS A 73 0.82 7.53 -11.15
C LYS A 73 0.16 8.87 -10.88
N GLY A 74 -1.04 8.88 -10.28
CA GLY A 74 -1.79 10.10 -10.01
C GLY A 74 -1.00 11.07 -9.13
N GLN A 75 -1.17 12.37 -9.38
CA GLN A 75 -0.61 13.41 -8.54
C GLN A 75 -1.26 13.29 -7.16
N LEU A 76 -0.47 12.92 -6.17
CA LEU A 76 -0.97 12.70 -4.82
C LEU A 76 -1.24 14.04 -4.17
N ASP A 77 -2.51 14.41 -4.06
CA ASP A 77 -2.91 15.45 -3.13
C ASP A 77 -2.93 14.85 -1.72
N GLU A 78 -1.85 15.06 -0.97
CA GLU A 78 -1.74 14.60 0.41
C GLU A 78 -2.70 15.30 1.38
N SER A 79 -3.44 16.32 0.91
CA SER A 79 -4.49 16.96 1.72
C SER A 79 -5.80 16.14 1.75
N ASP A 80 -6.04 15.29 0.75
CA ASP A 80 -7.15 14.34 0.72
C ASP A 80 -6.64 12.92 0.96
N TYR A 81 -6.67 12.52 2.24
CA TYR A 81 -6.28 11.19 2.69
C TYR A 81 -6.99 10.08 1.91
N PHE A 82 -8.32 10.16 1.75
CA PHE A 82 -9.04 9.07 1.10
C PHE A 82 -8.78 9.02 -0.41
N HIS A 83 -8.54 10.16 -1.06
CA HIS A 83 -8.08 10.15 -2.43
C HIS A 83 -6.72 9.46 -2.58
N MET A 84 -5.77 9.77 -1.68
CA MET A 84 -4.46 9.12 -1.65
C MET A 84 -4.58 7.60 -1.40
N VAL A 85 -5.43 7.18 -0.45
CA VAL A 85 -5.71 5.77 -0.17
C VAL A 85 -6.36 5.08 -1.37
N ASP A 86 -7.27 5.75 -2.07
CA ASP A 86 -7.95 5.19 -3.23
C ASP A 86 -6.97 4.91 -4.38
N LEU A 87 -6.06 5.85 -4.64
CA LEU A 87 -5.05 5.72 -5.68
C LEU A 87 -3.97 4.71 -5.32
N LYS A 88 -3.45 4.78 -4.08
CA LYS A 88 -2.32 3.96 -3.66
C LYS A 88 -2.71 2.55 -3.27
N THR A 89 -3.80 2.35 -2.54
CA THR A 89 -4.09 1.06 -1.92
C THR A 89 -5.32 0.41 -2.52
N VAL A 90 -6.45 1.11 -2.57
CA VAL A 90 -7.74 0.54 -3.02
C VAL A 90 -7.64 0.03 -4.46
N SER A 91 -7.08 0.85 -5.36
CA SER A 91 -7.01 0.58 -6.80
C SER A 91 -6.52 -0.84 -7.11
N TYR A 92 -5.38 -1.23 -6.55
CA TYR A 92 -4.73 -2.51 -6.84
C TYR A 92 -5.00 -3.60 -5.80
N THR A 93 -5.25 -3.25 -4.53
CA THR A 93 -5.36 -4.23 -3.44
C THR A 93 -6.74 -4.87 -3.40
N THR A 94 -7.80 -4.08 -3.62
CA THR A 94 -9.18 -4.54 -3.48
C THR A 94 -9.99 -4.34 -4.75
N PHE A 95 -9.94 -3.15 -5.36
CA PHE A 95 -10.77 -2.81 -6.51
C PHE A 95 -10.46 -3.70 -7.72
N ALA A 96 -9.24 -3.66 -8.25
CA ALA A 96 -8.91 -4.43 -9.45
C ALA A 96 -9.12 -5.94 -9.27
N PRO A 97 -8.64 -6.60 -8.20
CA PRO A 97 -8.84 -8.03 -8.03
C PRO A 97 -10.31 -8.45 -8.01
N ILE A 98 -11.16 -7.72 -7.28
CA ILE A 98 -12.60 -7.99 -7.18
C ILE A 98 -13.28 -7.76 -8.54
N MET A 99 -12.98 -6.62 -9.19
CA MET A 99 -13.60 -6.26 -10.46
C MET A 99 -13.16 -7.17 -11.61
N ILE A 100 -11.88 -7.55 -11.66
CA ILE A 100 -11.36 -8.55 -12.60
C ILE A 100 -12.10 -9.88 -12.38
N GLY A 101 -12.22 -10.35 -11.14
CA GLY A 101 -12.98 -11.56 -10.83
C GLY A 101 -14.44 -11.48 -11.31
N ALA A 102 -15.11 -10.35 -11.08
CA ALA A 102 -16.49 -10.12 -11.52
C ALA A 102 -16.64 -10.11 -13.05
N ILE A 103 -15.69 -9.48 -13.76
CA ILE A 103 -15.65 -9.46 -15.22
C ILE A 103 -15.46 -10.87 -15.77
N LEU A 104 -14.50 -11.63 -15.22
CA LEU A 104 -14.22 -13.00 -15.65
C LEU A 104 -15.41 -13.94 -15.38
N ALA A 105 -16.15 -13.72 -14.29
CA ALA A 105 -17.36 -14.47 -13.96
C ALA A 105 -18.59 -14.08 -14.82
N GLY A 106 -18.50 -13.03 -15.64
CA GLY A 106 -19.63 -12.54 -16.43
C GLY A 106 -20.73 -11.90 -15.57
N ALA A 107 -20.36 -11.29 -14.44
CA ALA A 107 -21.30 -10.60 -13.56
C ALA A 107 -22.07 -9.49 -14.31
N ASP A 108 -23.32 -9.26 -13.91
CA ASP A 108 -24.13 -8.16 -14.44
C ASP A 108 -23.69 -6.79 -13.88
N GLU A 109 -24.22 -5.72 -14.45
CA GLU A 109 -23.86 -4.35 -14.06
C GLU A 109 -24.27 -3.99 -12.63
N HIS A 110 -25.37 -4.56 -12.14
CA HIS A 110 -25.80 -4.37 -10.76
C HIS A 110 -24.79 -4.96 -9.78
N THR A 111 -24.40 -6.21 -10.01
CA THR A 111 -23.40 -6.92 -9.20
C THR A 111 -22.05 -6.22 -9.24
N LYS A 112 -21.60 -5.79 -10.43
CA LYS A 112 -20.37 -5.00 -10.59
C LYS A 112 -20.41 -3.69 -9.80
N SER A 113 -21.55 -3.01 -9.80
CA SER A 113 -21.73 -1.77 -9.02
C SER A 113 -21.60 -2.03 -7.52
N CYS A 114 -22.25 -3.08 -7.00
CA CYS A 114 -22.12 -3.48 -5.60
C CYS A 114 -20.67 -3.86 -5.23
N TYR A 115 -19.99 -4.61 -6.09
CA TYR A 115 -18.59 -4.99 -5.89
C TYR A 115 -17.62 -3.81 -5.93
N LYS A 116 -17.87 -2.83 -6.81
CA LYS A 116 -17.09 -1.58 -6.84
C LYS A 116 -17.18 -0.85 -5.50
N GLU A 117 -18.39 -0.65 -4.97
CA GLU A 117 -18.60 0.02 -3.70
C GLU A 117 -17.97 -0.75 -2.54
N TYR A 118 -18.20 -2.07 -2.49
CA TYR A 118 -17.59 -2.95 -1.49
C TYR A 118 -16.07 -2.89 -1.51
N ALA A 119 -15.45 -2.95 -2.69
CA ALA A 119 -13.99 -2.94 -2.82
C ALA A 119 -13.37 -1.63 -2.34
N ILE A 120 -14.04 -0.49 -2.60
CA ILE A 120 -13.59 0.83 -2.13
C ILE A 120 -13.60 0.88 -0.60
N TYR A 121 -14.73 0.53 0.02
CA TYR A 121 -14.81 0.57 1.49
C TYR A 121 -13.88 -0.44 2.16
N LEU A 122 -13.76 -1.64 1.61
CA LEU A 122 -12.84 -2.66 2.12
C LEU A 122 -11.39 -2.16 2.06
N GLY A 123 -10.97 -1.59 0.94
CA GLY A 123 -9.60 -1.10 0.76
C GLY A 123 -9.29 0.10 1.66
N ARG A 124 -10.24 1.03 1.82
CA ARG A 124 -10.10 2.15 2.76
C ARG A 124 -10.01 1.68 4.21
N ALA A 125 -10.88 0.75 4.63
CA ALA A 125 -10.84 0.18 5.97
C ALA A 125 -9.52 -0.57 6.22
N TYR A 126 -9.03 -1.30 5.21
CA TYR A 126 -7.74 -1.98 5.27
C TYR A 126 -6.58 -0.99 5.47
N GLN A 127 -6.52 0.10 4.70
CA GLN A 127 -5.44 1.08 4.85
C GLN A 127 -5.51 1.85 6.16
N VAL A 128 -6.70 2.21 6.63
CA VAL A 128 -6.86 2.81 7.96
C VAL A 128 -6.33 1.86 9.04
N LYS A 129 -6.65 0.57 8.97
CA LYS A 129 -6.10 -0.43 9.90
C LYS A 129 -4.56 -0.49 9.82
N ASP A 130 -3.99 -0.50 8.61
CA ASP A 130 -2.54 -0.52 8.38
C ASP A 130 -1.84 0.70 8.99
N ASP A 131 -2.39 1.90 8.79
CA ASP A 131 -1.86 3.14 9.37
C ASP A 131 -1.90 3.14 10.91
N LEU A 132 -2.96 2.60 11.52
CA LEU A 132 -3.06 2.47 12.98
C LEU A 132 -2.01 1.49 13.52
N LEU A 133 -1.78 0.38 12.80
CA LEU A 133 -0.74 -0.59 13.12
C LEU A 133 0.67 0.01 12.97
N GLY A 134 0.90 0.86 11.98
CA GLY A 134 2.19 1.54 11.77
C GLY A 134 2.58 2.51 12.88
N ILE A 135 1.60 3.00 13.66
CA ILE A 135 1.81 3.93 14.77
C ILE A 135 1.89 3.20 16.12
N TRP A 136 0.90 2.35 16.42
CA TRP A 136 0.79 1.71 17.74
C TRP A 136 1.34 0.28 17.77
N GLY A 137 1.66 -0.32 16.63
CA GLY A 137 1.99 -1.72 16.55
C GLY A 137 0.83 -2.60 17.00
N ASN A 138 1.16 -3.67 17.72
CA ASN A 138 0.19 -4.44 18.51
C ASN A 138 0.46 -4.15 20.00
N PRO A 139 -0.17 -3.11 20.60
CA PRO A 139 0.22 -2.67 21.94
C PRO A 139 -0.31 -3.57 23.07
N ASN A 140 -1.25 -4.47 22.77
CA ASN A 140 -1.72 -5.62 23.55
C ASN A 140 -2.93 -6.13 22.79
N ASP A 141 -2.94 -7.40 22.36
CA ASP A 141 -4.09 -8.00 21.67
C ASP A 141 -5.26 -8.26 22.64
N LEU A 142 -5.82 -7.19 23.23
CA LEU A 142 -6.93 -7.22 24.18
C LEU A 142 -8.22 -7.78 23.55
N LEU A 143 -8.27 -7.91 22.22
CA LEU A 143 -9.45 -8.32 21.46
C LEU A 143 -9.21 -9.42 20.41
N GLY A 144 -7.99 -9.92 20.21
CA GLY A 144 -7.70 -10.99 19.23
C GLY A 144 -7.64 -10.56 17.75
N ILE A 145 -7.65 -9.25 17.43
CA ILE A 145 -7.97 -8.74 16.08
C ILE A 145 -6.74 -8.28 15.28
N TRP A 146 -5.58 -8.14 15.94
CA TRP A 146 -4.45 -7.37 15.42
C TRP A 146 -3.27 -8.22 14.92
N GLY A 147 -3.26 -9.54 15.20
CA GLY A 147 -2.26 -10.47 14.66
C GLY A 147 -0.94 -10.49 15.43
N ASN A 148 -0.06 -11.45 15.12
CA ASN A 148 1.18 -11.66 15.87
C ASN A 148 2.21 -10.53 15.60
N PRO A 149 2.85 -9.94 16.63
CA PRO A 149 3.91 -8.94 16.45
C PRO A 149 5.06 -9.38 15.53
N ASN A 150 5.32 -10.69 15.43
CA ASN A 150 6.32 -11.25 14.53
C ASN A 150 5.89 -11.27 13.05
N GLU A 151 4.61 -11.02 12.74
CA GLU A 151 4.05 -11.07 11.37
C GLU A 151 4.05 -9.70 10.67
N THR A 152 3.97 -8.59 11.39
CA THR A 152 3.94 -7.24 10.79
C THR A 152 5.32 -6.79 10.31
N GLY A 153 6.38 -7.19 11.02
CA GLY A 153 7.78 -7.00 10.61
C GLY A 153 8.26 -5.55 10.46
N LYS A 154 7.44 -4.55 10.81
CA LYS A 154 7.77 -3.12 10.81
C LYS A 154 7.92 -2.61 12.26
N PRO A 155 8.88 -1.70 12.53
CA PRO A 155 8.98 -1.05 13.83
C PRO A 155 7.69 -0.31 14.19
N VAL A 156 7.25 -0.46 15.44
CA VAL A 156 6.21 0.40 16.03
C VAL A 156 6.78 1.82 16.03
N ASP A 157 6.15 2.76 15.33
CA ASP A 157 6.60 4.14 15.05
C ASP A 157 7.14 4.44 13.64
N SER A 158 7.17 3.45 12.73
CA SER A 158 7.69 3.66 11.37
C SER A 158 6.98 4.79 10.64
N ASP A 159 5.65 4.87 10.75
CA ASP A 159 4.87 5.88 10.04
C ASP A 159 5.08 7.29 10.61
N ILE A 160 5.38 7.40 11.91
CA ILE A 160 5.75 8.67 12.55
C ILE A 160 7.11 9.12 12.02
N LYS A 161 8.10 8.22 12.01
CA LYS A 161 9.47 8.51 11.57
C LYS A 161 9.56 8.80 10.08
N GLU A 162 8.73 8.15 9.26
CA GLU A 162 8.59 8.40 7.82
C GLU A 162 7.80 9.68 7.53
N GLY A 163 7.12 10.26 8.52
CA GLY A 163 6.38 11.51 8.38
C GLY A 163 5.09 11.37 7.58
N LYS A 164 4.47 10.19 7.55
CA LYS A 164 3.26 9.95 6.76
C LYS A 164 2.09 10.78 7.26
N ARG A 165 1.34 11.39 6.34
CA ARG A 165 0.12 12.14 6.65
C ARG A 165 -1.10 11.20 6.70
N THR A 166 -1.08 10.27 7.65
CA THR A 166 -2.18 9.32 7.87
C THR A 166 -3.43 10.02 8.42
N LEU A 167 -4.55 9.30 8.50
CA LEU A 167 -5.78 9.83 9.09
C LEU A 167 -5.56 10.30 10.54
N LEU A 168 -4.72 9.60 11.31
CA LEU A 168 -4.40 9.98 12.69
C LEU A 168 -3.62 11.29 12.76
N TYR A 169 -2.66 11.51 11.84
CA TYR A 169 -1.95 12.78 11.74
C TYR A 169 -2.93 13.93 11.50
N ILE A 170 -3.84 13.77 10.53
CA ILE A 170 -4.84 14.79 10.20
C ILE A 170 -5.75 15.06 11.40
N TYR A 171 -6.19 14.00 12.08
CA TYR A 171 -6.98 14.11 13.31
C TYR A 171 -6.23 14.90 14.39
N ALA A 172 -4.96 14.57 14.65
CA ALA A 172 -4.14 15.23 15.65
C ALA A 172 -3.97 16.72 15.34
N ILE A 173 -3.59 17.08 14.11
CA ILE A 173 -3.44 18.49 13.70
C ILE A 173 -4.73 19.29 13.92
N ASN A 174 -5.89 18.71 13.67
CA ASN A 174 -7.17 19.40 13.81
C ASN A 174 -7.64 19.56 15.26
N HIS A 175 -7.14 18.74 16.20
CA HIS A 175 -7.63 18.71 17.59
C HIS A 175 -6.60 19.18 18.63
N LEU A 176 -5.31 19.24 18.28
CA LEU A 176 -4.28 19.76 19.16
C LEU A 176 -4.39 21.27 19.35
N SER A 177 -4.04 21.72 20.57
CA SER A 177 -3.83 23.14 20.87
C SER A 177 -2.74 23.72 19.98
N VAL A 178 -2.66 25.05 19.85
CA VAL A 178 -1.64 25.70 19.00
C VAL A 178 -0.22 25.28 19.42
N GLY A 179 0.08 25.30 20.72
CA GLY A 179 1.41 24.93 21.22
C GLY A 179 1.75 23.45 21.00
N ASP A 180 0.79 22.55 21.24
CA ASP A 180 1.00 21.12 21.03
C ASP A 180 1.11 20.76 19.54
N ARG A 181 0.39 21.48 18.68
CA ARG A 181 0.42 21.31 17.23
C ARG A 181 1.80 21.67 16.65
N GLU A 182 2.38 22.78 17.08
CA GLU A 182 3.72 23.19 16.67
C GLU A 182 4.76 22.15 17.09
N TRP A 183 4.68 21.68 18.34
CA TRP A 183 5.56 20.60 18.82
C TRP A 183 5.37 19.32 18.01
N PHE A 184 4.13 18.90 17.78
CA PHE A 184 3.82 17.68 17.02
C PHE A 184 4.33 17.75 15.58
N GLN A 185 4.09 18.86 14.88
CA GLN A 185 4.58 19.06 13.51
C GLN A 185 6.11 19.11 13.43
N HIS A 186 6.78 19.67 14.44
CA HIS A 186 8.23 19.74 14.49
C HIS A 186 8.88 18.35 14.61
N HIS A 187 8.24 17.42 15.33
CA HIS A 187 8.79 16.10 15.60
C HIS A 187 8.27 15.02 14.64
N TRP A 188 7.15 15.24 13.95
CA TRP A 188 6.62 14.32 12.95
C TRP A 188 7.56 14.20 11.74
N GLY A 189 7.93 12.98 11.35
CA GLY A 189 8.93 12.72 10.31
C GLY A 189 10.38 12.82 10.77
N ASN A 190 10.65 12.93 12.09
CA ASN A 190 12.00 12.88 12.62
C ASN A 190 12.44 11.41 12.82
N PRO A 191 13.40 10.90 12.03
CA PRO A 191 13.85 9.50 12.14
C PRO A 191 14.57 9.22 13.46
N ASN A 192 15.07 10.26 14.15
CA ASN A 192 15.77 10.16 15.43
C ASN A 192 14.84 10.36 16.63
N LEU A 193 13.51 10.46 16.41
CA LEU A 193 12.57 10.55 17.51
C LEU A 193 12.63 9.26 18.34
N THR A 194 12.80 9.43 19.65
CA THR A 194 12.85 8.34 20.62
C THR A 194 11.70 8.49 21.60
N ALA A 195 11.20 7.38 22.12
CA ALA A 195 10.26 7.41 23.24
C ALA A 195 10.95 8.09 24.45
N PRO A 196 10.22 8.88 25.25
CA PRO A 196 10.76 9.49 26.46
C PRO A 196 11.26 8.46 27.49
#